data_AF-A0A9D0HF92-F1
#
_entry.id   AF-A0A9D0HF92-F1
#
_cell.length_a   1.000
_cell.length_b   1.000
_cell.length_c   1.000
_cell.angle_alpha   90.00
_cell.angle_beta   90.00
_cell.angle_gamma   90.00
#
_symmetry.space_group_name_H-M   'P 1'
#
loop_
_entity.id
_entity.type
_entity.pdbx_description
1 polymer ?
#
loop_
_entity_poly.entity_id
_entity_poly.type
_entity_poly.pdbx_seq_one_letter_code
_entity_poly.pdbx_strand_id
1 'polypeptide(L)'
;MVLFALLVGGFVLAFAFLGNRGGGGPTPVPKWKVGQTVDVEITLVSTDYKNLGCAMAVEVAGKHCAFETQNKKLAGKSDNSRENANLLQPYTTVDGKQLMAAGLWIQPALKAKLDKENWDNPSPRFTVKCKFKVEGKAKEASIRWKPGIGWNSGNGWWVGTVSNCKLGG
;
A
#
# COMPACT_ATOMS: atom_id res chain seq x y z
N MET A 1 26.95 10.83 -52.27
CA MET A 1 26.63 11.09 -50.85
C MET A 1 25.12 11.01 -50.62
N VAL A 2 24.50 9.84 -50.81
CA VAL A 2 23.04 9.64 -50.55
C VAL A 2 22.78 8.33 -49.80
N LEU A 3 23.81 7.49 -49.57
CA LEU A 3 23.64 6.14 -49.01
C LEU A 3 23.88 6.03 -47.49
N PHE A 4 24.28 7.11 -46.81
CA PHE A 4 24.57 7.10 -45.36
C PHE A 4 23.44 7.69 -44.49
N ALA A 5 22.44 8.35 -45.10
CA ALA A 5 21.37 9.01 -44.36
C ALA A 5 20.22 8.08 -43.95
N LEU A 6 20.09 6.90 -44.58
CA LEU A 6 18.98 5.97 -44.31
C LEU A 6 19.26 4.97 -43.17
N LEU A 7 20.52 4.79 -42.76
CA LEU A 7 20.87 3.86 -41.67
C LEU A 7 20.75 4.49 -40.27
N VAL A 8 20.81 5.81 -40.15
CA VAL A 8 20.68 6.50 -38.84
C VAL A 8 19.22 6.91 -38.55
N GLY A 9 18.40 7.13 -39.59
CA GLY A 9 16.98 7.48 -39.42
C GLY A 9 16.07 6.33 -38.98
N GLY A 10 16.42 5.08 -39.32
CA GLY A 10 15.61 3.90 -38.98
C GLY A 10 15.71 3.46 -37.51
N PHE A 11 16.79 3.83 -36.81
CA PHE A 11 17.03 3.36 -35.44
C PHE A 11 16.37 4.20 -34.35
N VAL A 12 16.01 5.46 -34.64
CA VAL A 12 15.35 6.34 -33.63
C VAL A 12 13.88 5.94 -33.42
N LEU A 13 13.20 5.46 -34.46
CA LEU A 13 11.81 5.00 -34.36
C LEU A 13 11.66 3.67 -33.59
N ALA A 14 12.70 2.82 -33.58
CA ALA A 14 12.69 1.59 -32.81
C ALA A 14 12.77 1.84 -31.29
N PHE A 15 13.52 2.86 -30.85
CA PHE A 15 13.59 3.23 -29.42
C PHE A 15 12.35 3.98 -28.93
N ALA A 16 11.65 4.71 -29.79
CA ALA A 16 10.37 5.34 -29.44
C ALA A 16 9.27 4.28 -29.16
N PHE A 17 9.30 3.14 -29.85
CA PHE A 17 8.32 2.06 -29.65
C PHE A 17 8.70 1.12 -28.49
N LEU A 18 10.00 0.98 -28.17
CA LEU A 18 10.48 0.17 -27.05
C LEU A 18 10.51 0.93 -25.71
N GLY A 19 10.51 2.27 -25.72
CA GLY A 19 10.44 3.10 -24.51
C GLY A 19 9.06 3.11 -23.83
N ASN A 20 8.00 2.66 -24.52
CA ASN A 20 6.63 2.70 -24.00
C ASN A 20 6.20 1.41 -23.26
N ARG A 21 7.16 0.54 -22.88
CA ARG A 21 6.93 -0.57 -21.94
C ARG A 21 7.35 -0.23 -20.50
N GLY A 22 7.46 1.06 -20.18
CA GLY A 22 7.36 1.54 -18.80
C GLY A 22 5.89 1.57 -18.39
N GLY A 23 5.37 0.45 -17.87
CA GLY A 23 4.03 0.34 -17.29
C GLY A 23 3.86 1.26 -16.08
N GLY A 24 3.66 2.54 -16.35
CA GLY A 24 3.43 3.61 -15.38
C GLY A 24 2.33 4.53 -15.86
N GLY A 25 1.27 3.98 -16.44
CA GLY A 25 0.01 4.72 -16.60
C GLY A 25 -0.52 5.08 -15.21
N PRO A 26 -1.11 6.28 -15.00
CA PRO A 26 -1.72 6.64 -13.74
C PRO A 26 -2.70 5.55 -13.31
N THR A 27 -2.46 4.91 -12.17
CA THR A 27 -3.44 3.96 -11.62
C THR A 27 -4.76 4.71 -11.40
N PRO A 28 -5.90 4.19 -11.89
CA PRO A 28 -7.17 4.89 -11.79
C PRO A 28 -7.47 5.28 -10.35
N VAL A 29 -7.54 6.58 -10.08
CA VAL A 29 -7.82 7.10 -8.73
C VAL A 29 -9.19 6.57 -8.28
N PRO A 30 -9.29 5.93 -7.10
CA PRO A 30 -10.56 5.40 -6.63
C PRO A 30 -11.59 6.53 -6.44
N LYS A 31 -12.78 6.37 -7.01
CA LYS A 31 -13.94 7.27 -6.83
C LYS A 31 -14.68 6.99 -5.52
N TRP A 32 -13.95 6.79 -4.42
CA TRP A 32 -14.54 6.53 -3.11
C TRP A 32 -15.09 7.80 -2.48
N LYS A 33 -15.98 7.65 -1.51
CA LYS A 33 -16.53 8.75 -0.70
C LYS A 33 -16.31 8.46 0.79
N VAL A 34 -16.09 9.50 1.57
CA VAL A 34 -16.01 9.37 3.04
C VAL A 34 -17.36 8.87 3.57
N GLY A 35 -17.31 7.93 4.51
CA GLY A 35 -18.48 7.24 5.07
C GLY A 35 -18.93 6.02 4.27
N GLN A 36 -18.43 5.82 3.05
CA GLN A 36 -18.74 4.65 2.23
C GLN A 36 -18.00 3.41 2.74
N THR A 37 -18.66 2.26 2.68
CA THR A 37 -17.99 0.95 2.79
C THR A 37 -17.86 0.34 1.40
N VAL A 38 -16.65 -0.10 1.04
CA VAL A 38 -16.35 -0.73 -0.24
C VAL A 38 -15.70 -2.09 -0.01
N ASP A 39 -15.92 -3.02 -0.93
CA ASP A 39 -15.14 -4.25 -0.99
C ASP A 39 -13.77 -3.97 -1.60
N VAL A 40 -12.72 -4.37 -0.90
CA VAL A 40 -11.35 -4.29 -1.38
C VAL A 40 -10.71 -5.66 -1.29
N GLU A 41 -9.88 -5.96 -2.27
CA GLU A 41 -9.01 -7.13 -2.23
C GLU A 41 -7.56 -6.65 -2.19
N ILE A 42 -6.87 -6.97 -1.10
CA ILE A 42 -5.54 -6.45 -0.77
C ILE A 42 -4.51 -7.55 -1.01
N THR A 43 -3.41 -7.22 -1.69
CA THR A 43 -2.26 -8.11 -1.86
C THR A 43 -1.26 -7.92 -0.71
N LEU A 44 -0.84 -9.01 -0.08
CA LEU A 44 0.01 -9.01 1.12
C LEU A 44 1.12 -10.06 1.03
N VAL A 45 2.19 -9.84 1.80
CA VAL A 45 3.09 -10.90 2.27
C VAL A 45 3.04 -11.01 3.79
N SER A 46 3.37 -12.17 4.34
CA SER A 46 3.23 -12.41 5.80
C SER A 46 4.13 -11.54 6.66
N THR A 47 5.15 -10.87 6.11
CA THR A 47 6.03 -9.95 6.86
C THR A 47 5.52 -8.50 6.89
N ASP A 48 4.47 -8.18 6.13
CA ASP A 48 3.95 -6.82 6.00
C ASP A 48 3.44 -6.25 7.33
N TYR A 49 2.98 -7.10 8.26
CA TYR A 49 2.54 -6.66 9.59
C TYR A 49 3.59 -5.83 10.34
N LYS A 50 4.89 -6.13 10.16
CA LYS A 50 6.01 -5.41 10.77
C LYS A 50 6.77 -4.49 9.82
N ASN A 51 6.63 -4.68 8.51
CA ASN A 51 7.42 -3.95 7.51
C ASN A 51 6.78 -2.64 7.07
N LEU A 52 5.46 -2.62 6.94
CA LEU A 52 4.72 -1.48 6.43
C LEU A 52 4.64 -0.37 7.46
N GLY A 53 4.82 0.87 7.02
CA GLY A 53 4.65 2.04 7.89
C GLY A 53 4.19 3.26 7.13
N CYS A 54 3.56 4.19 7.84
CA CYS A 54 3.29 5.53 7.37
C CYS A 54 3.78 6.57 8.38
N ALA A 55 3.89 7.81 7.93
CA ALA A 55 4.22 8.98 8.72
C ALA A 55 3.22 10.10 8.38
N MET A 56 2.54 10.61 9.42
CA MET A 56 1.56 11.68 9.31
C MET A 56 1.39 12.32 10.69
N ALA A 57 1.41 13.65 10.76
CA ALA A 57 1.28 14.40 12.02
C ALA A 57 -0.16 14.44 12.57
N VAL A 58 -1.16 14.26 11.70
CA VAL A 58 -2.59 14.42 12.03
C VAL A 58 -3.27 13.05 12.09
N GLU A 59 -4.21 12.87 13.01
CA GLU A 59 -5.06 11.68 13.04
C GLU A 59 -6.28 11.83 12.14
N VAL A 60 -6.71 10.73 11.53
CA VAL A 60 -7.94 10.70 10.71
C VAL A 60 -8.90 9.72 11.36
N ALA A 61 -10.02 10.20 11.90
CA ALA A 61 -11.01 9.39 12.61
C ALA A 61 -10.40 8.50 13.73
N GLY A 62 -9.47 9.08 14.50
CA GLY A 62 -8.74 8.39 15.58
C GLY A 62 -7.71 7.36 15.10
N LYS A 63 -7.46 7.29 13.78
CA LYS A 63 -6.43 6.45 13.17
C LYS A 63 -5.15 7.25 13.01
N HIS A 64 -4.03 6.59 13.25
CA HIS A 64 -2.73 7.23 13.28
C HIS A 64 -1.67 6.39 12.58
N CYS A 65 -0.64 7.06 12.11
CA CYS A 65 0.57 6.43 11.62
C CYS A 65 1.48 5.99 12.80
N ALA A 66 2.42 5.09 12.54
CA ALA A 66 3.47 4.75 13.51
C ALA A 66 4.44 5.93 13.76
N PHE A 67 4.48 6.87 12.82
CA PHE A 67 5.40 8.01 12.82
C PHE A 67 4.62 9.32 12.64
N GLU A 68 5.08 10.39 13.31
CA GLU A 68 4.60 11.76 13.05
C GLU A 68 5.25 12.32 11.79
N THR A 69 6.56 12.06 11.64
CA THR A 69 7.38 12.44 10.49
C THR A 69 8.30 11.28 10.12
N GLN A 70 8.95 11.33 8.95
CA GLN A 70 9.82 10.25 8.47
C GLN A 70 10.92 9.82 9.47
N ASN A 71 11.33 10.74 10.37
CA ASN A 71 12.40 10.53 11.35
C ASN A 71 11.91 10.54 12.80
N LYS A 72 10.60 10.67 13.05
CA LYS A 72 10.04 10.77 14.41
C LYS A 72 8.88 9.79 14.61
N LYS A 73 9.07 8.80 15.48
CA LYS A 73 7.99 7.91 15.93
C LYS A 73 6.94 8.70 16.71
N LEU A 74 5.67 8.30 16.58
CA LEU A 74 4.58 8.86 17.38
C LEU A 74 4.72 8.38 18.83
N ALA A 75 4.73 9.31 19.78
CA ALA A 75 4.87 8.98 21.19
C ALA A 75 3.58 8.39 21.77
N GLY A 76 3.71 7.45 22.72
CA GLY A 76 2.59 6.94 23.51
C GLY A 76 1.62 6.00 22.79
N LYS A 77 1.90 5.59 21.55
CA LYS A 77 1.10 4.62 20.79
C LYS A 77 1.93 3.46 20.28
N SER A 78 1.40 2.24 20.37
CA SER A 78 2.06 1.04 19.86
C SER A 78 2.15 1.05 18.33
N ASP A 79 3.32 0.71 17.79
CA ASP A 79 3.56 0.48 16.35
C ASP A 79 3.37 -1.00 15.96
N ASN A 80 2.91 -1.84 16.89
CA ASN A 80 2.58 -3.23 16.61
C ASN A 80 1.18 -3.35 16.00
N SER A 81 1.13 -3.61 14.70
CA SER A 81 -0.13 -3.75 13.95
C SER A 81 -0.99 -4.95 14.38
N ARG A 82 -0.42 -5.95 15.07
CA ARG A 82 -1.16 -7.10 15.61
C ARG A 82 -1.92 -6.78 16.90
N GLU A 83 -1.61 -5.66 17.55
CA GLU A 83 -2.16 -5.22 18.83
C GLU A 83 -2.92 -3.90 18.72
N ASN A 84 -2.52 -3.03 17.79
CA ASN A 84 -3.12 -1.70 17.62
C ASN A 84 -4.10 -1.65 16.43
N ALA A 85 -5.41 -1.63 16.74
CA ALA A 85 -6.48 -1.57 15.74
C ALA A 85 -6.58 -0.23 15.01
N ASN A 86 -5.95 0.82 15.53
CA ASN A 86 -5.97 2.16 14.97
C ASN A 86 -4.69 2.51 14.19
N LEU A 87 -3.73 1.59 14.14
CA LEU A 87 -2.50 1.79 13.40
C LEU A 87 -2.75 1.67 11.89
N LEU A 88 -2.45 2.74 11.16
CA LEU A 88 -2.52 2.79 9.72
C LEU A 88 -1.27 2.17 9.10
N GLN A 89 -1.50 1.33 8.09
CA GLN A 89 -0.45 0.81 7.22
C GLN A 89 -0.84 1.01 5.75
N PRO A 90 0.14 1.31 4.88
CA PRO A 90 -0.09 1.42 3.44
C PRO A 90 -0.31 0.05 2.82
N TYR A 91 -1.33 -0.08 1.96
CA TYR A 91 -1.62 -1.30 1.23
C TYR A 91 -1.88 -1.01 -0.24
N THR A 92 -1.70 -2.04 -1.06
CA THR A 92 -2.06 -2.04 -2.47
C THR A 92 -3.12 -3.10 -2.73
N THR A 93 -4.19 -2.73 -3.42
CA THR A 93 -5.23 -3.65 -3.84
C THR A 93 -4.80 -4.43 -5.10
N VAL A 94 -5.50 -5.53 -5.39
CA VAL A 94 -5.25 -6.34 -6.61
C VAL A 94 -5.45 -5.52 -7.89
N ASP A 95 -6.34 -4.53 -7.87
CA ASP A 95 -6.56 -3.59 -8.99
C ASP A 95 -5.63 -2.36 -8.96
N GLY A 96 -4.54 -2.40 -8.18
CA GLY A 96 -3.47 -1.41 -8.20
C GLY A 96 -3.80 -0.09 -7.49
N LYS A 97 -4.86 -0.04 -6.68
CA LYS A 97 -5.22 1.13 -5.88
C LYS A 97 -4.46 1.11 -4.57
N GLN A 98 -3.94 2.27 -4.18
CA GLN A 98 -3.23 2.45 -2.94
C GLN A 98 -4.13 3.09 -1.87
N LEU A 99 -4.07 2.57 -0.65
CA LEU A 99 -4.87 3.02 0.48
C LEU A 99 -4.10 2.85 1.79
N MET A 100 -4.52 3.54 2.84
CA MET A 100 -4.10 3.29 4.21
C MET A 100 -5.25 2.70 5.01
N ALA A 101 -5.05 1.51 5.55
CA ALA A 101 -6.05 0.85 6.38
C ALA A 101 -5.51 0.53 7.75
N ALA A 102 -6.40 0.52 8.74
CA ALA A 102 -6.14 0.04 10.08
C ALA A 102 -6.89 -1.27 10.37
N GLY A 103 -6.39 -2.03 11.33
CA GLY A 103 -7.07 -3.21 11.88
C GLY A 103 -6.96 -4.50 11.07
N LEU A 104 -6.19 -4.52 9.98
CA LEU A 104 -6.03 -5.69 9.10
C LEU A 104 -5.41 -6.89 9.83
N TRP A 105 -4.31 -6.68 10.55
CA TRP A 105 -3.56 -7.77 11.21
C TRP A 105 -4.16 -8.25 12.54
N ILE A 106 -5.22 -7.59 12.99
CA ILE A 106 -6.00 -8.00 14.16
C ILE A 106 -7.09 -9.00 13.77
N GLN A 107 -7.44 -9.07 12.49
CA GLN A 107 -8.49 -9.95 11.98
C GLN A 107 -8.15 -11.42 12.25
N PRO A 108 -9.12 -12.23 12.73
CA PRO A 108 -8.88 -13.63 13.08
C PRO A 108 -8.26 -14.46 11.95
N ALA A 109 -8.71 -14.24 10.71
CA ALA A 109 -8.19 -14.95 9.53
C ALA A 109 -6.68 -14.73 9.32
N LEU A 110 -6.20 -13.51 9.57
CA LEU A 110 -4.79 -13.15 9.39
C LEU A 110 -3.94 -13.56 10.59
N LYS A 111 -4.47 -13.47 11.80
CA LYS A 111 -3.81 -14.05 12.99
C LYS A 111 -3.57 -15.55 12.78
N ALA A 112 -4.61 -16.31 12.46
CA ALA A 112 -4.52 -17.74 12.22
C ALA A 112 -3.56 -18.10 11.07
N LYS A 113 -3.49 -17.28 10.02
CA LYS A 113 -2.50 -17.46 8.95
C LYS A 113 -1.07 -17.28 9.46
N LEU A 114 -0.80 -16.18 10.17
CA LEU A 114 0.54 -15.88 10.70
C LEU A 114 1.00 -16.92 11.73
N ASP A 115 0.09 -17.44 12.55
CA ASP A 115 0.41 -18.45 13.57
C ASP A 115 0.75 -19.81 12.94
N LYS A 116 0.25 -20.08 11.73
CA LYS A 116 0.55 -21.28 10.93
C LYS A 116 1.67 -21.06 9.90
N GLU A 117 2.24 -19.86 9.84
CA GLU A 117 3.21 -19.50 8.84
C GLU A 117 4.54 -20.22 9.09
N ASN A 118 5.12 -20.79 8.04
CA ASN A 118 6.46 -21.35 8.11
C ASN A 118 7.47 -20.21 7.90
N TRP A 119 8.18 -19.81 8.94
CA TRP A 119 9.14 -18.70 8.84
C TRP A 119 10.46 -19.06 8.14
N ASP A 120 10.78 -20.35 8.02
CA ASP A 120 11.94 -20.82 7.23
C ASP A 120 11.63 -20.82 5.73
N ASN A 121 10.35 -20.97 5.36
CA ASN A 121 9.87 -20.87 3.99
C ASN A 121 8.51 -20.15 3.94
N PRO A 122 8.50 -18.81 4.05
CA PRO A 122 7.26 -18.04 4.11
C PRO A 122 6.43 -18.19 2.84
N SER A 123 5.12 -18.23 3.02
CA SER A 123 4.16 -18.26 1.92
C SER A 123 4.45 -17.14 0.91
N PRO A 124 4.21 -17.39 -0.39
CA PRO A 124 4.23 -16.33 -1.39
C PRO A 124 3.15 -15.27 -1.08
N ARG A 125 3.11 -14.23 -1.91
CA ARG A 125 2.05 -13.22 -1.85
C ARG A 125 0.68 -13.88 -1.85
N PHE A 126 -0.20 -13.40 -0.99
CA PHE A 126 -1.58 -13.84 -0.88
C PHE A 126 -2.51 -12.62 -0.94
N THR A 127 -3.79 -12.86 -1.20
CA THR A 127 -4.80 -11.79 -1.20
C THR A 127 -5.74 -11.92 -0.01
N VAL A 128 -6.36 -10.81 0.35
CA VAL A 128 -7.36 -10.74 1.44
C VAL A 128 -8.50 -9.86 0.99
N LYS A 129 -9.71 -10.40 1.01
CA LYS A 129 -10.95 -9.67 0.73
C LYS A 129 -11.48 -9.08 2.03
N CYS A 130 -11.63 -7.76 2.08
CA CYS A 130 -12.07 -7.02 3.26
C CYS A 130 -13.16 -6.01 2.91
N LYS A 131 -14.01 -5.69 3.89
CA LYS A 131 -14.85 -4.48 3.86
C LYS A 131 -14.01 -3.31 4.33
N PHE A 132 -13.74 -2.34 3.48
CA PHE A 132 -13.02 -1.12 3.81
C PHE A 132 -14.02 0.03 4.02
N LYS A 133 -14.11 0.53 5.25
CA LYS A 133 -14.86 1.74 5.57
C LYS A 133 -13.95 2.94 5.35
N VAL A 134 -14.32 3.80 4.41
CA VAL A 134 -13.58 5.02 4.07
C VAL A 134 -13.88 6.07 5.14
N GLU A 135 -12.87 6.47 5.91
CA GLU A 135 -13.03 7.39 7.04
C GLU A 135 -12.48 8.80 6.73
N GLY A 136 -11.63 8.92 5.71
CA GLY A 136 -11.13 10.23 5.29
C GLY A 136 -10.06 10.16 4.20
N LYS A 137 -9.39 11.29 4.01
CA LYS A 137 -8.16 11.37 3.22
C LYS A 137 -7.05 12.02 4.03
N ALA A 138 -5.86 11.44 3.97
CA ALA A 138 -4.65 12.12 4.43
C ALA A 138 -4.15 13.06 3.34
N LYS A 139 -4.11 14.37 3.64
CA LYS A 139 -3.63 15.39 2.69
C LYS A 139 -2.14 15.22 2.41
N GLU A 140 -1.37 14.96 3.44
CA GLU A 140 0.08 14.75 3.38
C GLU A 140 0.41 13.54 4.24
N ALA A 141 0.93 12.49 3.61
CA ALA A 141 1.45 11.33 4.30
C ALA A 141 2.67 10.80 3.56
N SER A 142 3.64 10.30 4.32
CA SER A 142 4.74 9.53 3.75
C SER A 142 4.53 8.07 4.09
N ILE A 143 4.72 7.17 3.12
CA ILE A 143 4.59 5.74 3.33
C ILE A 143 5.92 5.04 3.09
N ARG A 144 6.11 3.87 3.70
CA ARG A 144 7.23 2.97 3.43
C ARG A 144 6.72 1.54 3.35
N TRP A 145 7.28 0.78 2.43
CA TRP A 145 6.93 -0.64 2.23
C TRP A 145 7.82 -1.59 3.03
N LYS A 146 9.00 -1.13 3.46
CA LYS A 146 9.95 -1.90 4.27
C LYS A 146 10.82 -0.95 5.10
N PRO A 147 11.26 -1.34 6.31
CA PRO A 147 12.27 -0.59 7.05
C PRO A 147 13.58 -0.50 6.25
N GLY A 148 14.25 0.65 6.34
CA GLY A 148 15.51 0.90 5.64
C GLY A 148 15.37 1.29 4.16
N ILE A 149 14.17 1.21 3.58
CA ILE A 149 13.89 1.79 2.25
C ILE A 149 13.38 3.21 2.44
N GLY A 150 13.65 4.07 1.45
CA GLY A 150 13.18 5.45 1.41
C GLY A 150 11.65 5.57 1.54
N TRP A 151 11.22 6.74 1.98
CA TRP A 151 9.82 7.09 2.11
C TRP A 151 9.26 7.60 0.79
N ASN A 152 8.02 7.22 0.48
CA ASN A 152 7.27 7.80 -0.62
C ASN A 152 6.25 8.77 -0.05
N SER A 153 6.50 10.07 -0.24
CA SER A 153 5.53 11.11 0.10
C SER A 153 4.44 11.15 -0.96
N GLY A 154 3.19 11.26 -0.51
CA GLY A 154 2.05 11.35 -1.40
C GLY A 154 0.91 12.09 -0.74
N ASN A 155 0.03 12.63 -1.60
CA ASN A 155 -1.10 13.43 -1.17
C ASN A 155 -2.41 12.70 -1.46
N GLY A 156 -3.41 12.91 -0.61
CA GLY A 156 -4.77 12.44 -0.85
C GLY A 156 -4.99 10.93 -0.66
N TRP A 157 -4.18 10.27 0.17
CA TRP A 157 -4.34 8.86 0.51
C TRP A 157 -5.70 8.60 1.14
N TRP A 158 -6.43 7.61 0.63
CA TRP A 158 -7.65 7.15 1.29
C TRP A 158 -7.30 6.46 2.60
N VAL A 159 -7.94 6.90 3.68
CA VAL A 159 -7.73 6.40 5.03
C VAL A 159 -9.01 5.74 5.53
N GLY A 160 -8.87 4.60 6.20
CA GLY A 160 -10.02 3.94 6.79
C GLY A 160 -9.68 2.70 7.61
N THR A 161 -10.72 1.94 7.90
CA THR A 161 -10.63 0.71 8.68
C THR A 161 -11.12 -0.46 7.84
N VAL A 162 -10.42 -1.59 7.94
CA VAL A 162 -10.90 -2.85 7.34
C VAL A 162 -11.58 -3.73 8.37
N SER A 163 -12.62 -4.43 7.94
CA SER A 163 -13.34 -5.43 8.72
C SER A 163 -13.77 -6.60 7.85
N ASN A 164 -14.24 -7.67 8.49
CA ASN A 164 -14.75 -8.87 7.83
C ASN A 164 -13.78 -9.46 6.79
N CYS A 165 -12.49 -9.43 7.12
CA CYS A 165 -11.43 -9.88 6.21
C CYS A 165 -11.39 -11.41 6.11
N LYS A 166 -11.30 -11.91 4.88
CA LYS A 166 -11.16 -13.33 4.53
C LYS A 166 -9.97 -13.50 3.59
N LEU A 167 -9.22 -14.59 3.75
CA LEU A 167 -8.18 -14.94 2.79
C LEU A 167 -8.82 -15.11 1.41
N GLY A 168 -8.23 -14.45 0.41
CA GLY A 168 -8.59 -14.64 -0.99
C GLY A 168 -8.09 -16.01 -1.46
N GLY A 169 -8.90 -16.63 -2.33
CA GLY A 169 -8.58 -17.89 -3.00
C GLY A 169 -7.89 -17.65 -4.33
#